data_AF-A0A0M0G662-F1
#
_entry.id   AF-A0A0M0G662-F1
#
_cell.length_a   1.000
_cell.length_b   1.000
_cell.length_c   1.000
_cell.angle_alpha   90.00
_cell.angle_beta   90.00
_cell.angle_gamma   90.00
#
_symmetry.space_group_name_H-M   'P 1'
#
loop_
_entity.id
_entity.type
_entity.pdbx_description
1 polymer ?
#
loop_
_entity_poly.entity_id
_entity_poly.type
_entity_poly.pdbx_seq_one_letter_code
_entity_poly.pdbx_strand_id
1 'polypeptide(L)'
;MFKGRFDSFPQHKKEELDAELSRWTARQLETWDRGSIPVNSLDYDRITREKYEWLHSMSPDVEDINWNARHFIMLQRVKNAIQAHEGKRILCVHGADHNYWYHSALQKVPQVQVVYPLR
;
A
#
# COMPACT_ATOMS: atom_id res chain seq x y z
N MET A 1 -4.04 25.19 1.86
CA MET A 1 -3.83 24.34 3.05
C MET A 1 -4.21 22.93 2.66
N PHE A 2 -3.29 21.97 2.70
CA PHE A 2 -3.66 20.57 2.48
C PHE A 2 -4.52 20.13 3.67
N LYS A 3 -5.73 19.63 3.41
CA LYS A 3 -6.57 19.04 4.45
C LYS A 3 -5.93 17.72 4.89
N GLY A 4 -5.69 17.58 6.18
CA GLY A 4 -5.40 16.31 6.82
C GLY A 4 -6.52 15.32 6.62
N ARG A 5 -6.20 14.03 6.77
CA ARG A 5 -7.09 12.91 6.45
C ARG A 5 -8.47 13.04 7.06
N PHE A 6 -8.59 13.51 8.30
CA PHE A 6 -9.88 13.65 8.97
C PHE A 6 -10.32 15.10 9.18
N ASP A 7 -9.70 16.08 8.50
CA ASP A 7 -9.92 17.51 8.77
C ASP A 7 -11.36 17.98 8.57
N SER A 8 -12.11 17.29 7.71
CA SER A 8 -13.52 17.56 7.42
C SER A 8 -14.49 17.10 8.53
N PHE A 9 -14.02 16.37 9.54
CA PHE A 9 -14.84 15.86 10.64
C PHE A 9 -14.81 16.79 11.87
N PRO A 10 -15.85 16.78 12.72
CA PRO A 10 -15.80 17.43 14.03
C PRO A 10 -14.75 16.76 14.93
N GLN A 11 -14.23 17.50 15.91
CA GLN A 11 -13.12 17.08 16.75
C GLN A 11 -13.32 15.70 17.42
N HIS A 12 -14.48 15.44 18.00
CA HIS A 12 -14.76 14.14 18.64
C HIS A 12 -14.67 12.96 17.65
N LYS A 13 -15.09 13.18 16.40
CA LYS A 13 -15.05 12.14 15.37
C LYS A 13 -13.63 11.94 14.83
N LYS A 14 -12.82 13.00 14.76
CA LYS A 14 -11.39 12.90 14.45
C LYS A 14 -10.67 11.99 15.44
N GLU A 15 -10.88 12.21 16.74
CA GLU A 15 -10.29 11.39 17.80
C GLU A 15 -10.69 9.92 17.71
N GLU A 16 -11.97 9.64 17.40
CA GLU A 16 -12.46 8.28 17.17
C GLU A 16 -11.76 7.61 15.97
N LEU A 17 -11.64 8.33 14.85
CA LEU A 17 -11.02 7.84 13.62
C LEU A 17 -9.49 7.66 13.79
N ASP A 18 -8.82 8.54 14.51
CA ASP A 18 -7.39 8.39 14.83
C ASP A 18 -7.14 7.18 15.74
N ALA A 19 -8.04 6.92 16.69
CA ALA A 19 -7.99 5.71 17.52
C ALA A 19 -8.21 4.45 16.67
N GLU A 20 -9.13 4.47 15.71
CA GLU A 20 -9.34 3.37 14.76
C GLU A 20 -8.13 3.15 13.84
N LEU A 21 -7.53 4.22 13.32
CA LEU A 21 -6.31 4.13 12.52
C LEU A 21 -5.14 3.52 13.31
N SER A 22 -5.05 3.85 14.61
CA SER A 22 -4.07 3.25 15.51
C SER A 22 -4.32 1.74 15.70
N ARG A 23 -5.59 1.32 15.82
CA ARG A 23 -5.96 -0.11 15.88
C ARG A 23 -5.61 -0.85 14.58
N TRP A 24 -5.88 -0.24 13.42
CA TRP A 24 -5.46 -0.80 12.12
C TRP A 24 -3.95 -0.98 12.05
N THR A 25 -3.19 0.01 12.52
CA THR A 25 -1.72 -0.04 12.53
C THR A 25 -1.21 -1.13 13.47
N ALA A 26 -1.77 -1.28 14.67
CA ALA A 26 -1.43 -2.36 15.58
C ALA A 26 -1.71 -3.74 14.97
N ARG A 27 -2.91 -3.93 14.39
CA ARG A 27 -3.31 -5.18 13.72
C ARG A 27 -2.38 -5.53 12.55
N GLN A 28 -1.96 -4.53 11.77
CA GLN A 28 -1.00 -4.71 10.69
C GLN A 28 0.35 -5.17 11.25
N LEU A 29 0.83 -4.51 12.31
CA LEU A 29 2.10 -4.84 12.95
C LEU A 29 2.10 -6.21 13.64
N GLU A 30 0.97 -6.77 14.07
CA GLU A 30 0.89 -8.17 14.55
C GLU A 30 1.26 -9.23 13.49
N THR A 31 1.42 -8.80 12.24
CA THR A 31 1.78 -9.69 11.12
C THR A 31 3.16 -9.39 10.53
N TRP A 32 3.90 -8.45 11.14
CA TRP A 32 5.16 -7.92 10.61
C TRP A 32 6.25 -8.99 10.43
N ASP A 33 6.26 -10.06 11.22
CA ASP A 33 7.28 -11.11 11.25
C ASP A 33 6.78 -12.47 10.78
N ARG A 34 5.57 -12.55 10.19
CA ARG A 34 4.98 -13.81 9.71
C ARG A 34 5.66 -14.41 8.47
N GLY A 35 6.56 -13.67 7.82
CA GLY A 35 7.35 -14.12 6.66
C GLY A 35 8.81 -14.40 7.02
N SER A 36 9.59 -14.97 6.09
CA SER A 36 11.05 -15.12 6.27
C SER A 36 11.79 -13.77 6.31
N ILE A 37 11.19 -12.76 5.68
CA ILE A 37 11.65 -11.37 5.70
C ILE A 37 10.55 -10.54 6.37
N PRO A 38 10.89 -9.64 7.32
CA PRO A 38 9.91 -8.74 7.92
C PRO A 38 9.12 -7.98 6.86
N VAL A 39 7.84 -7.75 7.14
CA VAL A 39 6.88 -6.97 6.34
C VAL A 39 6.74 -7.45 4.88
N ASN A 40 7.09 -8.71 4.63
CA ASN A 40 7.03 -9.37 3.32
C ASN A 40 6.19 -10.65 3.48
N SER A 41 4.87 -10.48 3.56
CA SER A 41 3.91 -11.58 3.66
C SER A 41 2.55 -11.16 3.11
N LEU A 42 1.77 -12.14 2.63
CA LEU A 42 0.41 -11.89 2.16
C LEU A 42 -0.54 -11.50 3.31
N ASP A 43 -0.24 -11.91 4.54
CA ASP A 43 -1.01 -11.54 5.73
C ASP A 43 -0.87 -10.04 6.04
N TYR A 44 0.37 -9.53 6.02
CA TYR A 44 0.65 -8.10 6.18
C TYR A 44 -0.04 -7.30 5.09
N ASP A 45 0.08 -7.74 3.84
CA ASP A 45 -0.54 -7.09 2.68
C ASP A 45 -2.05 -7.02 2.76
N ARG A 46 -2.70 -8.11 3.22
CA ARG A 46 -4.16 -8.15 3.36
C ARG A 46 -4.64 -7.09 4.34
N ILE A 47 -4.04 -7.01 5.53
CA ILE A 47 -4.44 -6.02 6.55
C ILE A 47 -4.10 -4.60 6.08
N THR A 48 -2.96 -4.43 5.41
CA THR A 48 -2.59 -3.16 4.78
C THR A 48 -3.67 -2.70 3.81
N ARG A 49 -4.12 -3.57 2.90
CA ARG A 49 -5.16 -3.24 1.94
C ARG A 49 -6.47 -2.87 2.64
N GLU A 50 -6.92 -3.68 3.60
CA GLU A 50 -8.14 -3.41 4.40
C GLU A 50 -8.07 -2.04 5.10
N LYS A 51 -6.90 -1.67 5.68
CA LYS A 51 -6.65 -0.36 6.29
C LYS A 51 -6.86 0.78 5.28
N TYR A 52 -6.27 0.70 4.09
CA TYR A 52 -6.40 1.78 3.09
C TYR A 52 -7.77 1.81 2.41
N GLU A 53 -8.46 0.67 2.27
CA GLU A 53 -9.86 0.62 1.84
C GLU A 53 -10.76 1.33 2.86
N TRP A 54 -10.55 1.09 4.16
CA TRP A 54 -11.27 1.81 5.20
C TRP A 54 -10.96 3.32 5.16
N LEU A 55 -9.70 3.71 5.02
CA LEU A 55 -9.32 5.13 4.94
C LEU A 55 -9.96 5.83 3.75
N HIS A 56 -10.01 5.16 2.60
CA HIS A 56 -10.67 5.68 1.39
C HIS A 56 -12.17 5.86 1.64
N SER A 57 -12.82 4.93 2.33
CA SER A 57 -14.24 5.05 2.69
C SER A 57 -14.54 6.24 3.62
N MET A 58 -13.56 6.69 4.42
CA MET A 58 -13.71 7.83 5.32
C MET A 58 -13.40 9.17 4.65
N SER A 59 -12.42 9.22 3.73
CA SER A 59 -11.95 10.47 3.12
C SER A 59 -11.40 10.22 1.71
N PRO A 60 -12.29 9.95 0.74
CA PRO A 60 -11.90 9.47 -0.58
C PRO A 60 -11.01 10.50 -1.31
N ASP A 61 -11.36 11.78 -1.29
CA ASP A 61 -10.59 12.82 -1.97
C ASP A 61 -9.13 12.90 -1.47
N VAL A 62 -8.93 12.73 -0.16
CA VAL A 62 -7.60 12.78 0.45
C VAL A 62 -6.81 11.52 0.07
N GLU A 63 -7.43 10.35 0.13
CA GLU A 63 -6.77 9.08 -0.21
C GLU A 63 -6.51 8.95 -1.71
N ASP A 64 -7.37 9.50 -2.56
CA ASP A 64 -7.16 9.52 -4.00
C ASP A 64 -5.90 10.30 -4.37
N ILE A 65 -5.65 11.42 -3.68
CA ILE A 65 -4.47 12.25 -3.91
C ILE A 65 -3.23 11.69 -3.20
N ASN A 66 -3.34 11.35 -1.91
CA ASN A 66 -2.17 10.98 -1.10
C ASN A 66 -1.73 9.52 -1.32
N TRP A 67 -2.66 8.63 -1.66
CA TRP A 67 -2.40 7.21 -1.77
C TRP A 67 -2.53 6.71 -3.21
N ASN A 68 -3.70 6.85 -3.84
CA ASN A 68 -3.95 6.23 -5.15
C ASN A 68 -3.12 6.87 -6.26
N ALA A 69 -3.09 8.21 -6.35
CA ALA A 69 -2.28 8.92 -7.34
C ALA A 69 -0.79 8.56 -7.21
N ARG A 70 -0.28 8.46 -5.97
CA ARG A 70 1.09 8.02 -5.70
C ARG A 70 1.33 6.60 -6.23
N HIS A 71 0.43 5.66 -5.98
CA HIS A 71 0.55 4.29 -6.49
C HIS A 71 0.52 4.22 -8.01
N PHE A 72 -0.32 5.02 -8.69
CA PHE A 72 -0.32 5.09 -10.15
C PHE A 72 1.02 5.55 -10.71
N ILE A 73 1.61 6.61 -10.14
CA ILE A 73 2.93 7.12 -10.55
C ILE A 73 4.01 6.08 -10.28
N MET A 74 4.01 5.50 -9.09
CA MET A 74 4.96 4.48 -8.66
C MET A 74 4.92 3.23 -9.55
N LEU A 75 3.71 2.76 -9.89
CA LEU A 75 3.52 1.64 -10.82
C LEU A 75 4.00 1.98 -12.23
N GLN A 76 3.69 3.18 -12.73
CA GLN A 76 4.12 3.59 -14.07
C GLN A 76 5.65 3.64 -14.17
N ARG A 77 6.34 4.13 -13.14
CA ARG A 77 7.81 4.12 -13.08
C ARG A 77 8.38 2.72 -13.13
N VAL A 78 7.77 1.77 -12.41
CA VAL A 78 8.20 0.35 -12.47
C VAL A 78 7.94 -0.24 -13.85
N LYS A 79 6.80 0.04 -14.49
CA LYS A 79 6.52 -0.41 -15.87
C LYS A 79 7.55 0.13 -16.86
N ASN A 80 7.93 1.39 -16.74
CA ASN A 80 8.97 1.98 -17.58
C ASN A 80 10.33 1.30 -17.37
N ALA A 81 10.68 0.98 -16.11
CA ALA A 81 11.92 0.26 -15.80
C ALA A 81 11.92 -1.17 -16.37
N ILE A 82 10.78 -1.87 -16.30
CA ILE A 82 10.62 -3.20 -16.91
C ILE A 82 10.85 -3.13 -18.43
N GLN A 83 10.30 -2.13 -19.10
CA GLN A 83 10.51 -1.92 -20.54
C GLN A 83 11.97 -1.58 -20.87
N ALA A 84 12.61 -0.71 -20.10
CA ALA A 84 14.01 -0.30 -20.32
C ALA A 84 15.02 -1.43 -20.06
N HIS A 85 14.62 -2.46 -19.30
CA HIS A 85 15.47 -3.58 -18.88
C HIS A 85 14.84 -4.93 -19.22
N GLU A 86 14.32 -5.06 -20.44
CA GLU A 86 13.68 -6.30 -20.91
C GLU A 86 14.59 -7.53 -20.72
N GLY A 87 13.99 -8.63 -20.25
CA GLY A 87 14.69 -9.89 -19.97
C GLY A 87 15.60 -9.88 -18.74
N LYS A 88 15.71 -8.76 -18.00
CA LYS A 88 16.48 -8.69 -16.75
C LYS A 88 15.62 -9.01 -15.54
N ARG A 89 16.28 -9.49 -14.48
CA ARG A 89 15.69 -9.57 -13.14
C ARG A 89 15.78 -8.20 -12.48
N ILE A 90 14.67 -7.70 -11.96
CA ILE A 90 14.57 -6.40 -11.32
C ILE A 90 14.18 -6.62 -9.86
N LEU A 91 15.01 -6.17 -8.92
CA LEU A 91 14.64 -6.08 -7.51
C LEU A 91 13.97 -4.73 -7.27
N CYS A 92 12.74 -4.75 -6.76
CA CYS A 92 12.00 -3.55 -6.40
C CYS A 92 12.02 -3.37 -4.88
N VAL A 93 12.47 -2.19 -4.41
CA VAL A 93 12.53 -1.84 -2.99
C VAL A 93 11.68 -0.61 -2.74
N HIS A 94 10.74 -0.70 -1.80
CA HIS A 94 9.83 0.37 -1.42
C HIS A 94 9.33 0.15 0.02
N GLY A 95 8.56 1.11 0.55
CA GLY A 95 7.87 0.92 1.83
C GLY A 95 6.88 -0.25 1.77
N ALA A 96 6.76 -0.96 2.89
CA ALA A 96 5.98 -2.21 2.99
C ALA A 96 4.50 -2.05 2.64
N ASP A 97 3.91 -0.89 2.99
CA ASP A 97 2.51 -0.64 2.73
C ASP A 97 2.14 -0.61 1.23
N HIS A 98 3.13 -0.59 0.33
CA HIS A 98 2.93 -0.59 -1.12
C HIS A 98 2.90 -1.99 -1.75
N ASN A 99 3.30 -3.03 -1.00
CA ASN A 99 3.51 -4.39 -1.51
C ASN A 99 2.26 -4.96 -2.18
N TYR A 100 1.10 -4.88 -1.51
CA TYR A 100 -0.16 -5.45 -2.00
C TYR A 100 -0.56 -4.86 -3.36
N TRP A 101 -0.31 -3.57 -3.55
CA TRP A 101 -0.65 -2.86 -4.78
C TRP A 101 0.23 -3.31 -5.94
N TYR A 102 1.55 -3.36 -5.71
CA TYR A 102 2.50 -3.83 -6.70
C TYR A 102 2.24 -5.28 -7.09
N HIS A 103 2.05 -6.15 -6.10
CA HIS A 103 1.73 -7.55 -6.32
C HIS A 103 0.47 -7.69 -7.20
N SER A 104 -0.64 -7.03 -6.83
CA SER A 104 -1.89 -7.10 -7.60
C SER A 104 -1.79 -6.50 -9.00
N ALA A 105 -1.07 -5.38 -9.15
CA ALA A 105 -1.02 -4.65 -10.41
C ALA A 105 -0.02 -5.25 -11.41
N LEU A 106 1.14 -5.70 -10.95
CA LEU A 106 2.18 -6.26 -11.81
C LEU A 106 1.88 -7.68 -12.27
N GLN A 107 1.15 -8.47 -11.47
CA GLN A 107 0.67 -9.79 -11.90
C GLN A 107 -0.22 -9.75 -13.15
N LYS A 108 -0.82 -8.60 -13.44
CA LYS A 108 -1.67 -8.37 -14.62
C LYS A 108 -0.87 -7.97 -15.86
N VAL A 109 0.46 -7.82 -15.76
CA VAL A 109 1.33 -7.46 -16.89
C VAL A 109 1.82 -8.75 -17.57
N PRO A 110 1.40 -9.06 -18.81
CA PRO A 110 1.60 -10.37 -19.42
C PRO A 110 3.05 -10.86 -19.49
N GLN A 111 4.00 -9.95 -19.66
CA GLN A 111 5.43 -10.23 -19.83
C GLN A 111 6.22 -10.21 -18.50
N VAL A 112 5.55 -10.13 -17.36
CA VAL A 112 6.20 -9.99 -16.05
C VAL A 112 5.88 -11.19 -15.16
N GLN A 113 6.92 -11.90 -14.74
CA GLN A 113 6.82 -12.86 -13.64
C GLN A 113 7.07 -12.15 -12.31
N VAL A 114 6.01 -11.96 -11.52
CA VAL A 114 6.13 -11.39 -10.17
C VAL A 114 6.54 -12.49 -9.19
N VAL A 115 7.65 -12.27 -8.47
CA VAL A 115 8.09 -13.12 -7.35
C VAL A 115 7.84 -12.38 -6.06
N TYR A 116 6.80 -12.78 -5.33
CA TYR A 116 6.44 -12.24 -4.03
C TYR A 116 5.53 -13.23 -3.29
N PRO A 117 5.61 -13.40 -1.96
CA PRO A 117 6.64 -12.85 -1.07
C PRO A 117 8.06 -13.35 -1.42
N LEU A 118 9.07 -12.53 -1.15
CA LEU A 118 10.47 -12.94 -1.27
C LEU A 118 10.83 -13.96 -0.17
N ARG A 119 11.86 -14.79 -0.42
CA ARG A 119 12.29 -15.87 0.50
C ARG A 119 13.68 -15.62 1.04
#